data_AF-S4P9K3-F1
#
_entry.id   AF-S4P9K3-F1
#
_cell.length_a   1.000
_cell.length_b   1.000
_cell.length_c   1.000
_cell.angle_alpha   90.00
_cell.angle_beta   90.00
_cell.angle_gamma   90.00
#
_symmetry.space_group_name_H-M   'P 1'
#
loop_
_entity.id
_entity.type
_entity.pdbx_description
1 polymer ?
#
loop_
_entity_poly.entity_id
_entity_poly.type
_entity_poly.pdbx_seq_one_letter_code
_entity_poly.pdbx_strand_id
1 'polypeptide(L)'
;MLQAMKESSKTGPNFTIQKKSDNFGLSSAQLERNKTKEQLEEEKKISLSIRIKPLNIEGLSVDKLRQKATELWECIIKLETEKYDLEERQKRQDYDLKELKERQKQQLRHKALKKGLDPEALTGKHPPKIQVASKYERRVDTRSYDDKKKLFEGDLEKLNKDFLEKVWQERADQFGGRQKARLPKWFGERPGKKKGELESPEGEEDVKAEVEDEEEPVFEPEPEEEEEEVEEVEEEEEEEEEEEEEEEEEE
;
A
#
# COMPACT_ATOMS: atom_id res chain seq x y z
N MET A 1 -45.69 25.29 -41.84
CA MET A 1 -44.47 25.63 -41.07
C MET A 1 -44.87 26.13 -39.68
N LEU A 2 -45.02 25.22 -38.69
CA LEU A 2 -45.12 25.56 -37.26
C LEU A 2 -45.24 24.28 -36.40
N GLN A 3 -44.35 23.31 -36.64
CA GLN A 3 -44.27 22.11 -35.79
C GLN A 3 -42.84 21.57 -35.76
N ALA A 4 -41.90 22.41 -35.30
CA ALA A 4 -40.50 22.03 -35.13
C ALA A 4 -39.74 22.93 -34.14
N MET A 5 -40.37 23.35 -33.03
CA MET A 5 -39.69 24.09 -31.96
C MET A 5 -40.33 23.84 -30.58
N LYS A 6 -40.46 22.57 -30.17
CA LYS A 6 -40.83 22.25 -28.78
C LYS A 6 -40.12 21.01 -28.26
N GLU A 7 -38.81 20.96 -28.45
CA GLU A 7 -37.96 19.89 -27.92
C GLU A 7 -36.58 20.45 -27.56
N SER A 8 -36.53 21.42 -26.65
CA SER A 8 -35.28 21.93 -26.10
C SER A 8 -35.45 22.53 -24.70
N SER A 9 -36.01 21.76 -23.76
CA SER A 9 -35.93 22.11 -22.34
C SER A 9 -36.04 20.92 -21.37
N LYS A 10 -35.26 19.86 -21.58
CA LYS A 10 -34.95 18.89 -20.51
C LYS A 10 -33.58 19.20 -19.94
N THR A 11 -33.52 20.24 -19.10
CA THR A 11 -32.39 20.51 -18.20
C THR A 11 -32.57 19.64 -16.95
N GLY A 12 -32.05 18.42 -17.02
CA GLY A 12 -31.91 17.51 -15.88
C GLY A 12 -30.71 16.59 -16.14
N PRO A 13 -29.97 16.16 -15.11
CA PRO A 13 -28.82 15.27 -15.30
C PRO A 13 -29.21 14.02 -16.09
N ASN A 14 -28.44 13.69 -17.12
CA ASN A 14 -28.73 12.61 -18.08
C ASN A 14 -28.35 11.22 -17.52
N PHE A 15 -28.57 10.99 -16.22
CA PHE A 15 -28.22 9.74 -15.55
C PHE A 15 -29.31 9.35 -14.57
N THR A 16 -29.82 8.13 -14.73
CA THR A 16 -30.66 7.48 -13.71
C THR A 16 -29.73 6.74 -12.77
N ILE A 17 -29.52 7.27 -11.55
CA ILE A 17 -28.83 6.53 -10.49
C ILE A 17 -29.83 5.46 -10.02
N GLN A 18 -29.72 4.26 -10.58
CA GLN A 18 -30.29 3.07 -9.97
C GLN A 18 -29.53 2.88 -8.66
N LYS A 19 -30.20 3.08 -7.51
CA LYS A 19 -29.67 2.61 -6.23
C LYS A 19 -29.57 1.09 -6.33
N LYS A 20 -28.41 0.58 -6.73
CA LYS A 20 -28.08 -0.83 -6.53
C LYS A 20 -28.23 -1.09 -5.04
N SER A 21 -28.94 -2.15 -4.70
CA SER A 21 -29.07 -2.61 -3.31
C SER A 21 -27.69 -2.65 -2.67
N ASP A 22 -27.52 -1.97 -1.53
CA ASP A 22 -26.26 -1.84 -0.76
C ASP A 22 -25.70 -3.18 -0.23
N ASN A 23 -26.21 -4.30 -0.73
CA ASN A 23 -26.07 -5.64 -0.20
C ASN A 23 -25.37 -6.60 -1.18
N PHE A 24 -25.00 -6.13 -2.39
CA PHE A 24 -24.39 -6.95 -3.43
C PHE A 24 -22.86 -6.90 -3.29
N GLY A 25 -22.31 -7.83 -2.50
CA GLY A 25 -20.86 -7.97 -2.32
C GLY A 25 -20.40 -8.10 -0.86
N LEU A 26 -21.30 -7.92 0.12
CA LEU A 26 -20.97 -8.22 1.51
C LEU A 26 -21.03 -9.72 1.75
N SER A 27 -19.97 -10.27 2.36
CA SER A 27 -19.97 -11.63 2.88
C SER A 27 -21.14 -11.84 3.84
N SER A 28 -21.65 -13.07 3.94
CA SER A 28 -22.72 -13.44 4.87
C SER A 28 -22.45 -12.95 6.30
N ALA A 29 -21.19 -13.03 6.75
CA ALA A 29 -20.77 -12.53 8.06
C ALA A 29 -20.84 -11.00 8.19
N GLN A 30 -20.55 -10.27 7.11
CA GLN A 30 -20.66 -8.81 7.12
C GLN A 30 -22.13 -8.37 7.07
N LEU A 31 -22.99 -9.12 6.39
CA LEU A 31 -24.44 -8.90 6.40
C LEU A 31 -25.04 -9.11 7.78
N GLU A 32 -24.59 -10.14 8.51
CA GLU A 32 -25.03 -10.40 9.88
C GLU A 32 -24.59 -9.33 10.88
N ARG A 33 -23.38 -8.75 10.72
CA ARG A 33 -22.94 -7.61 11.54
C ARG A 33 -23.70 -6.32 11.26
N ASN A 34 -24.27 -6.18 10.05
CA ASN A 34 -25.05 -5.01 9.65
C ASN A 34 -26.55 -5.14 9.93
N LYS A 35 -27.00 -6.25 10.56
CA LYS A 35 -28.39 -6.39 10.99
C LYS A 35 -28.72 -5.32 12.03
N THR A 36 -29.87 -4.68 11.84
CA THR A 36 -30.36 -3.70 12.81
C THR A 36 -30.80 -4.39 14.10
N LYS A 37 -30.78 -3.65 15.21
CA LYS A 37 -31.22 -4.17 16.52
C LYS A 37 -32.63 -4.76 16.46
N GLU A 38 -33.53 -4.14 15.69
CA GLU A 38 -34.90 -4.60 15.50
C GLU A 38 -34.96 -5.95 14.77
N GLN A 39 -34.17 -6.15 13.72
CA GLN A 39 -34.06 -7.42 13.01
C GLN A 39 -33.54 -8.55 13.91
N LEU A 40 -32.54 -8.27 14.75
CA LEU A 40 -32.03 -9.25 15.71
C LEU A 40 -33.07 -9.64 16.77
N GLU A 41 -33.87 -8.67 17.23
CA GLU A 41 -34.97 -8.93 18.18
C GLU A 41 -36.10 -9.76 17.56
N GLU A 42 -36.43 -9.50 16.29
CA GLU A 42 -37.40 -10.30 15.53
C GLU A 42 -36.90 -11.71 15.27
N GLU A 43 -35.66 -11.88 14.81
CA GLU A 43 -35.03 -13.19 14.64
C GLU A 43 -35.01 -13.96 15.96
N LYS A 44 -34.63 -13.31 17.07
CA LYS A 44 -34.67 -13.91 18.41
C LYS A 44 -36.08 -14.35 18.79
N LYS A 45 -37.10 -13.53 18.53
CA LYS A 45 -38.51 -13.85 18.82
C LYS A 45 -38.97 -15.05 17.99
N ILE A 46 -38.61 -15.11 16.72
CA ILE A 46 -38.92 -16.24 15.83
C ILE A 46 -38.21 -17.50 16.31
N SER A 47 -36.91 -17.43 16.61
CA SER A 47 -36.13 -18.57 17.14
C SER A 47 -36.71 -19.09 18.46
N LEU A 48 -37.11 -18.20 19.37
CA LEU A 48 -37.77 -18.58 20.63
C LEU A 48 -39.12 -19.25 20.39
N SER A 49 -39.90 -18.79 19.41
CA SER A 49 -41.18 -19.43 19.06
C SER A 49 -41.02 -20.85 18.49
N ILE A 50 -39.92 -21.11 17.79
CA ILE A 50 -39.60 -22.45 17.25
C ILE A 50 -39.12 -23.37 18.37
N ARG A 51 -38.27 -22.85 19.27
CA ARG A 51 -37.67 -23.63 20.37
C ARG A 51 -38.67 -23.89 21.50
N ILE A 52 -39.53 -22.92 21.81
CA ILE A 52 -40.55 -22.99 22.87
C ILE A 52 -41.91 -23.17 22.21
N LYS A 53 -42.30 -24.44 22.02
CA LYS A 53 -43.65 -24.75 21.55
C LYS A 53 -44.67 -24.36 22.62
N PRO A 54 -45.77 -23.69 22.26
CA PRO A 54 -46.81 -23.33 23.22
C PRO A 54 -47.39 -24.59 23.88
N LEU A 55 -47.55 -24.54 25.20
CA LEU A 55 -48.08 -25.66 25.98
C LEU A 55 -49.57 -25.85 25.65
N ASN A 56 -49.93 -27.01 25.09
CA ASN A 56 -51.33 -27.42 24.98
C ASN A 56 -51.61 -28.52 26.01
N ILE A 57 -52.30 -28.16 27.08
CA ILE A 57 -52.65 -29.06 28.19
C ILE A 57 -54.15 -29.35 28.30
N GLU A 58 -54.97 -28.75 27.42
CA GLU A 58 -56.42 -28.90 27.47
C GLU A 58 -56.84 -30.30 27.03
N GLY A 59 -57.62 -30.99 27.87
CA GLY A 59 -58.13 -32.33 27.58
C GLY A 59 -57.14 -33.49 27.79
N LEU A 60 -55.96 -33.25 28.36
CA LEU A 60 -55.02 -34.32 28.73
C LEU A 60 -55.49 -35.08 29.98
N SER A 61 -55.33 -36.41 29.98
CA SER A 61 -55.54 -37.24 31.17
C SER A 61 -54.42 -37.06 32.20
N VAL A 62 -54.68 -37.42 33.46
CA VAL A 62 -53.72 -37.26 34.58
C VAL A 62 -52.38 -37.94 34.29
N ASP A 63 -52.37 -39.13 33.70
CA ASP A 63 -51.13 -39.83 33.37
C ASP A 63 -50.34 -39.12 32.27
N LYS A 64 -51.02 -38.57 31.26
CA LYS A 64 -50.37 -37.77 30.21
C LYS A 64 -49.83 -36.44 30.74
N LEU A 65 -50.51 -35.83 31.71
CA LEU A 65 -50.02 -34.63 32.38
C LEU A 65 -48.74 -34.92 33.18
N ARG A 66 -48.67 -36.07 33.86
CA ARG A 66 -47.44 -36.51 34.56
C ARG A 66 -46.28 -36.75 33.59
N GLN A 67 -46.53 -37.42 32.46
CA GLN A 67 -45.52 -37.63 31.41
C GLN A 67 -45.04 -36.30 30.82
N LYS A 68 -45.94 -35.35 30.56
CA LYS A 68 -45.58 -34.00 30.08
C LYS A 68 -44.75 -33.23 31.10
N ALA A 69 -45.03 -33.35 32.39
CA ALA A 69 -44.22 -32.72 33.43
C ALA A 69 -42.79 -33.29 33.47
N THR A 70 -42.63 -34.61 33.35
CA THR A 70 -41.30 -35.24 33.26
C THR A 70 -40.54 -34.84 31.99
N GLU A 71 -41.21 -34.78 30.84
CA GLU A 71 -40.59 -34.31 29.58
C GLU A 71 -40.10 -32.86 29.68
N LEU A 72 -40.91 -31.96 30.26
CA LEU A 72 -40.53 -30.57 30.47
C LEU A 72 -39.36 -30.44 31.45
N TRP A 73 -39.34 -31.25 32.50
CA TRP A 73 -38.25 -31.28 33.46
C TRP A 73 -36.92 -31.70 32.82
N GLU A 74 -36.91 -32.79 32.05
CA GLU A 74 -35.73 -33.24 31.30
C GLU A 74 -35.27 -32.19 30.29
N CYS A 75 -36.22 -31.52 29.61
CA CYS A 75 -35.91 -30.42 28.71
C CYS A 75 -35.25 -29.25 29.43
N ILE A 76 -35.77 -28.84 30.60
CA ILE A 76 -35.17 -27.77 31.42
C ILE A 76 -33.74 -28.11 31.82
N ILE A 77 -33.48 -29.34 32.29
CA ILE A 77 -32.12 -29.77 32.66
C ILE A 77 -31.17 -29.63 31.47
N LYS A 78 -31.57 -30.12 30.28
CA LYS A 78 -30.77 -30.01 29.06
C LYS A 78 -30.50 -28.55 28.67
N LEU A 79 -31.53 -27.69 28.74
CA LEU A 79 -31.38 -26.27 28.42
C LEU A 79 -30.44 -25.56 29.40
N GLU A 80 -30.48 -25.92 30.68
CA GLU A 80 -29.59 -25.31 31.68
C GLU A 80 -28.13 -25.75 31.47
N THR A 81 -27.89 -27.01 31.11
CA THR A 81 -26.53 -27.48 30.75
C THR A 81 -26.00 -26.78 29.50
N GLU A 82 -26.83 -26.65 28.45
CA GLU A 82 -26.42 -25.95 27.23
C GLU A 82 -26.15 -24.45 27.49
N LYS A 83 -26.95 -23.82 28.35
CA LYS A 83 -26.75 -22.43 28.77
C LYS A 83 -25.41 -22.27 29.49
N TYR A 84 -25.08 -23.16 30.42
CA TYR A 84 -23.80 -23.13 31.13
C TYR A 84 -22.61 -23.22 30.15
N ASP A 85 -22.64 -24.18 29.21
CA ASP A 85 -21.56 -24.34 28.22
C ASP A 85 -21.41 -23.10 27.32
N LEU A 86 -22.52 -22.47 26.95
CA LEU A 86 -22.51 -21.24 26.16
C LEU A 86 -21.98 -20.05 26.96
N GLU A 87 -22.35 -19.92 28.24
CA GLU A 87 -21.85 -18.87 29.12
C GLU A 87 -20.34 -19.02 29.37
N GLU A 88 -19.83 -20.23 29.57
CA GLU A 88 -18.40 -20.48 29.70
C GLU A 88 -17.64 -20.14 28.41
N ARG A 89 -18.18 -20.53 27.24
CA ARG A 89 -17.60 -20.13 25.95
C ARG A 89 -17.58 -18.61 25.78
N GLN A 90 -18.67 -17.94 26.15
CA GLN A 90 -18.74 -16.47 26.09
C GLN A 90 -17.69 -15.82 26.99
N LYS A 91 -17.54 -16.29 28.24
CA LYS A 91 -16.51 -15.77 29.16
C LYS A 91 -15.10 -15.92 28.60
N ARG A 92 -14.81 -17.06 27.95
CA ARG A 92 -13.53 -17.28 27.29
C ARG A 92 -13.31 -16.29 26.14
N GLN A 93 -14.28 -16.14 25.25
CA GLN A 93 -14.21 -15.17 24.15
C GLN A 93 -14.06 -13.72 24.66
N ASP A 94 -14.74 -13.36 25.75
CA ASP A 94 -14.62 -12.05 26.38
C ASP A 94 -13.24 -11.83 27.01
N TYR A 95 -12.60 -12.89 27.50
CA TYR A 95 -11.22 -12.84 27.98
C TYR A 95 -10.25 -12.64 26.81
N ASP A 96 -10.34 -13.47 25.77
CA ASP A 96 -9.50 -13.38 24.57
C ASP A 96 -9.62 -11.99 23.92
N LEU A 97 -10.83 -11.44 23.82
CA LEU A 97 -11.06 -10.08 23.31
C LEU A 97 -10.45 -8.98 24.19
N LYS A 98 -10.36 -9.16 25.51
CA LYS A 98 -9.71 -8.20 26.40
C LYS A 98 -8.20 -8.25 26.23
N GLU A 99 -7.64 -9.45 26.12
CA GLU A 99 -6.21 -9.65 25.91
C GLU A 99 -5.76 -9.05 24.57
N LEU A 100 -6.46 -9.36 23.48
CA LEU A 100 -6.16 -8.80 22.15
C LEU A 100 -6.22 -7.27 22.14
N LYS A 101 -7.19 -6.67 22.86
CA LYS A 101 -7.28 -5.20 22.98
C LYS A 101 -6.11 -4.60 23.75
N GLU A 102 -5.63 -5.28 24.79
CA GLU A 102 -4.47 -4.78 25.54
C GLU A 102 -3.17 -4.96 24.74
N ARG A 103 -2.99 -6.10 24.04
CA ARG A 103 -1.87 -6.30 23.09
C ARG A 103 -1.87 -5.23 22.01
N GLN A 104 -3.02 -4.98 21.36
CA GLN A 104 -3.16 -3.90 20.37
C GLN A 104 -2.78 -2.53 20.97
N LYS A 105 -3.24 -2.23 22.18
CA LYS A 105 -2.91 -0.98 22.85
C LYS A 105 -1.42 -0.84 23.16
N GLN A 106 -0.75 -1.94 23.52
CA GLN A 106 0.70 -1.97 23.73
C GLN A 106 1.47 -1.74 22.42
N GLN A 107 1.07 -2.41 21.33
CA GLN A 107 1.63 -2.18 19.99
C GLN A 107 1.47 -0.72 19.55
N LEU A 108 0.29 -0.13 19.74
CA LEU A 108 0.04 1.28 19.40
C LEU A 108 0.88 2.24 20.26
N ARG A 109 1.10 1.93 21.54
CA ARG A 109 2.00 2.69 22.44
C ARG A 109 3.45 2.60 21.99
N HIS A 110 3.93 1.40 21.65
CA HIS A 110 5.29 1.21 21.18
C HIS A 110 5.52 1.92 19.84
N LYS A 111 4.56 1.83 18.92
CA LYS A 111 4.56 2.56 17.65
C LYS A 111 4.56 4.08 17.86
N ALA A 112 3.82 4.58 18.85
CA ALA A 112 3.83 6.00 19.19
C ALA A 112 5.21 6.44 19.73
N LEU A 113 5.82 5.65 20.62
CA LEU A 113 7.16 5.90 21.16
C LEU A 113 8.24 5.87 20.07
N LYS A 114 8.24 4.86 19.18
CA LYS A 114 9.14 4.77 18.01
C LYS A 114 9.01 6.01 17.10
N LYS A 115 7.81 6.58 16.97
CA LYS A 115 7.55 7.81 16.19
C LYS A 115 7.81 9.11 16.96
N GLY A 116 8.34 9.04 18.19
CA GLY A 116 8.57 10.21 19.03
C GLY A 116 7.30 10.95 19.46
N LEU A 117 6.15 10.29 19.34
CA LEU A 117 4.85 10.77 19.81
C LEU A 117 4.63 10.34 21.27
N ASP A 118 3.69 11.02 21.94
CA ASP A 118 3.25 10.63 23.29
C ASP A 118 2.69 9.20 23.25
N PRO A 119 3.02 8.30 24.21
CA PRO A 119 2.51 6.93 24.26
C PRO A 119 0.99 6.79 24.08
N GLU A 120 0.19 7.79 24.45
CA GLU A 120 -1.27 7.74 24.30
C GLU A 120 -1.79 8.38 22.99
N ALA A 121 -0.91 8.93 22.15
CA ALA A 121 -1.28 9.71 20.98
C ALA A 121 -2.00 8.90 19.90
N LEU A 122 -1.69 7.61 19.79
CA LEU A 122 -2.30 6.71 18.79
C LEU A 122 -3.49 5.91 19.33
N THR A 123 -3.75 5.97 20.64
CA THR A 123 -4.88 5.26 21.28
C THR A 123 -6.14 6.14 21.40
N GLY A 124 -6.05 7.42 21.02
CA GLY A 124 -7.17 8.36 21.08
C GLY A 124 -8.16 8.22 19.92
N LYS A 125 -9.34 8.82 20.07
CA LYS A 125 -10.40 8.86 19.04
C LYS A 125 -10.01 9.62 17.77
N HIS A 126 -9.05 10.54 17.87
CA HIS A 126 -8.63 11.40 16.77
C HIS A 126 -7.16 11.14 16.46
N PRO A 127 -6.74 11.23 15.19
CA PRO A 127 -5.34 11.06 14.81
C PRO A 127 -4.42 11.97 15.63
N PRO A 128 -3.19 11.52 15.93
CA PRO A 128 -2.25 12.32 16.68
C PRO A 128 -1.90 13.62 15.94
N LYS A 129 -1.71 14.71 16.70
CA LYS A 129 -1.32 16.00 16.12
C LYS A 129 0.11 15.91 15.60
N ILE A 130 0.28 16.17 14.30
CA ILE A 130 1.59 16.24 13.66
C ILE A 130 2.24 17.59 14.01
N GLN A 131 3.48 17.56 14.50
CA GLN A 131 4.25 18.79 14.67
C GLN A 131 4.83 19.20 13.32
N VAL A 132 4.32 20.30 12.74
CA VAL A 132 4.78 20.84 11.45
C VAL A 132 6.11 21.61 11.54
N ALA A 133 6.61 21.84 12.74
CA ALA A 133 7.88 22.52 12.99
C ALA A 133 8.59 21.84 14.16
N SER A 134 9.89 21.63 14.02
CA SER A 134 10.69 21.00 15.08
C SER A 134 10.76 21.91 16.30
N LYS A 135 10.77 21.34 17.51
CA LYS A 135 11.03 22.12 18.76
C LYS A 135 12.38 22.85 18.69
N TYR A 136 13.32 22.34 17.89
CA TYR A 136 14.64 22.95 17.69
C TYR A 136 14.67 24.01 16.57
N GLU A 137 13.64 24.07 15.72
CA GLU A 137 13.49 25.08 14.67
C GLU A 137 13.24 26.48 15.26
N ARG A 138 12.68 26.54 16.47
CA ARG A 138 12.50 27.78 17.24
C ARG A 138 13.79 28.26 17.93
N ARG A 139 14.96 27.77 17.54
CA ARG A 139 16.20 28.41 17.96
C ARG A 139 16.45 29.62 17.07
N VAL A 140 16.29 30.81 17.65
CA VAL A 140 16.70 32.06 17.00
C VAL A 140 18.16 31.89 16.63
N ASP A 141 18.45 31.83 15.34
CA ASP A 141 19.80 31.60 14.85
C ASP A 141 20.72 32.72 15.34
N THR A 142 21.66 32.33 16.20
CA THR A 142 22.60 33.22 16.88
C THR A 142 23.78 33.60 16.00
N ARG A 143 23.89 33.03 14.79
CA ARG A 143 24.91 33.38 13.80
C ARG A 143 24.77 34.85 13.39
N SER A 144 25.89 35.49 13.09
CA SER A 144 25.90 36.86 12.58
C SER A 144 25.23 36.94 11.20
N TYR A 145 24.80 38.14 10.78
CA TYR A 145 24.20 38.32 9.45
C TYR A 145 25.15 37.83 8.34
N ASP A 146 26.45 38.12 8.46
CA ASP A 146 27.46 37.71 7.48
C ASP A 146 27.64 36.18 7.42
N ASP A 147 27.56 35.49 8.57
CA ASP A 147 27.64 34.02 8.60
C ASP A 147 26.40 33.36 7.99
N LYS A 148 25.21 33.92 8.24
CA LYS A 148 23.96 33.46 7.59
C LYS A 148 24.00 33.71 6.10
N LYS A 149 24.52 34.86 5.68
CA LYS A 149 24.67 35.21 4.27
C LYS A 149 25.57 34.22 3.54
N LYS A 150 26.74 33.90 4.13
CA LYS A 150 27.68 32.92 3.58
C LYS A 150 27.12 31.51 3.43
N LEU A 151 26.21 31.09 4.32
CA LEU A 151 25.55 29.78 4.24
C LEU A 151 24.62 29.63 3.04
N PHE A 152 24.19 30.73 2.42
CA PHE A 152 23.33 30.72 1.24
C PHE A 152 23.99 31.39 0.03
N GLU A 153 25.26 31.79 0.15
CA GLU A 153 26.05 32.34 -0.94
C GLU A 153 26.81 31.21 -1.64
N GLY A 154 26.44 30.94 -2.89
CA GLY A 154 27.24 30.11 -3.79
C GLY A 154 26.89 28.63 -3.85
N ASP A 155 25.97 28.12 -3.03
CA ASP A 155 25.64 26.67 -3.05
C ASP A 155 24.98 26.24 -4.36
N LEU A 156 23.99 27.00 -4.86
CA LEU A 156 23.28 26.63 -6.10
C LEU A 156 24.13 26.85 -7.35
N GLU A 157 24.91 27.95 -7.38
CA GLU A 157 25.80 28.25 -8.51
C GLU A 157 26.96 27.27 -8.58
N LYS A 158 27.53 26.88 -7.44
CA LYS A 158 28.60 25.88 -7.37
C LYS A 158 28.07 24.50 -7.75
N LEU A 159 26.91 24.10 -7.25
CA LEU A 159 26.30 22.81 -7.60
C LEU A 159 25.95 22.73 -9.10
N ASN A 160 25.42 23.81 -9.67
CA ASN A 160 25.19 23.90 -11.12
C ASN A 160 26.50 23.84 -11.91
N LYS A 161 27.56 24.52 -11.44
CA LYS A 161 28.87 24.49 -12.09
C LYS A 161 29.47 23.08 -12.06
N ASP A 162 29.44 22.42 -10.90
CA ASP A 162 29.96 21.07 -10.72
C ASP A 162 29.17 20.07 -11.58
N PHE A 163 27.85 20.23 -11.68
CA PHE A 163 27.00 19.43 -12.57
C PHE A 163 27.34 19.66 -14.05
N LEU A 164 27.46 20.92 -14.48
CA LEU A 164 27.83 21.25 -15.87
C LEU A 164 29.22 20.73 -16.23
N GLU A 165 30.16 20.76 -15.29
CA GLU A 165 31.51 20.26 -15.48
C GLU A 165 31.53 18.72 -15.59
N LYS A 166 30.73 18.02 -14.78
CA LYS A 166 30.50 16.57 -14.91
C LYS A 166 29.93 16.20 -16.29
N VAL A 167 28.85 16.86 -16.71
CA VAL A 167 28.24 16.64 -18.04
C VAL A 167 29.22 16.96 -19.17
N TRP A 168 30.05 17.99 -19.00
CA TRP A 168 31.08 18.33 -19.99
C TRP A 168 32.17 17.26 -20.08
N GLN A 169 32.66 16.74 -18.95
CA GLN A 169 33.64 15.67 -18.91
C GLN A 169 33.10 14.39 -19.55
N GLU A 170 31.89 13.97 -19.19
CA GLU A 170 31.23 12.80 -19.79
C GLU A 170 31.12 12.93 -21.31
N ARG A 171 30.70 14.11 -21.80
CA ARG A 171 30.65 14.40 -23.25
C ARG A 171 32.03 14.44 -23.89
N ALA A 172 33.04 14.96 -23.20
CA ALA A 172 34.41 15.01 -23.70
C ALA A 172 35.02 13.60 -23.82
N ASP A 173 34.76 12.72 -22.85
CA ASP A 173 35.18 11.33 -22.84
C ASP A 173 34.46 10.52 -23.94
N GLN A 174 33.15 10.68 -24.08
CA GLN A 174 32.38 10.12 -25.19
C GLN A 174 32.93 10.57 -26.56
N PHE A 175 33.25 11.86 -26.69
CA PHE A 175 33.86 12.42 -27.90
C PHE A 175 35.29 11.92 -28.13
N GLY A 176 36.03 11.63 -27.07
CA GLY A 176 37.38 11.04 -27.12
C GLY A 176 37.36 9.58 -27.60
N GLY A 177 36.34 8.83 -27.18
CA GLY A 177 36.12 7.41 -27.51
C GLY A 177 35.56 7.15 -28.91
N ARG A 178 35.06 8.17 -29.61
CA ARG A 178 34.55 7.98 -30.99
C ARG A 178 35.66 7.53 -31.94
N GLN A 179 35.33 6.66 -32.89
CA GLN A 179 36.24 6.35 -33.99
C GLN A 179 36.51 7.63 -34.79
N LYS A 180 37.75 8.11 -34.75
CA LYS A 180 38.15 9.30 -35.50
C LYS A 180 38.00 8.99 -36.97
N ALA A 181 36.96 9.53 -37.62
CA ALA A 181 36.78 9.42 -39.05
C ALA A 181 38.05 9.93 -39.74
N ARG A 182 38.85 9.01 -40.30
CA ARG A 182 39.95 9.40 -41.20
C ARG A 182 39.28 9.98 -42.43
N LEU A 183 39.69 11.20 -42.82
CA LEU A 183 39.16 11.80 -44.04
C LEU A 183 39.43 10.83 -45.20
N PRO A 184 38.46 10.60 -46.10
CA PRO A 184 38.63 9.73 -47.26
C PRO A 184 39.91 10.07 -48.03
N LYS A 185 40.57 9.08 -48.61
CA LYS A 185 41.91 9.20 -49.22
C LYS A 185 42.02 10.22 -50.37
N TRP A 186 40.89 10.66 -50.95
CA TRP A 186 40.83 11.71 -51.97
C TRP A 186 40.83 13.14 -51.40
N PHE A 187 40.67 13.28 -50.08
CA PHE A 187 40.93 14.53 -49.39
C PHE A 187 42.44 14.74 -49.39
N GLY A 188 42.91 15.35 -50.48
CA GLY A 188 44.31 15.52 -50.83
C GLY A 188 45.16 16.00 -49.65
N GLU A 189 46.43 15.61 -49.71
CA GLU A 189 47.47 15.90 -48.72
C GLU A 189 47.28 17.25 -48.02
N ARG A 190 47.27 17.22 -46.67
CA ARG A 190 47.23 18.44 -45.83
C ARG A 190 48.15 19.50 -46.44
N PRO A 191 47.63 20.70 -46.78
CA PRO A 191 48.47 21.84 -47.12
C PRO A 191 49.39 22.13 -45.93
N GLY A 192 50.66 21.71 -46.03
CA GLY A 192 51.61 21.72 -44.91
C GLY A 192 52.67 20.62 -44.91
N LYS A 193 52.63 19.61 -45.80
CA LYS A 193 53.73 18.65 -45.92
C LYS A 193 54.95 19.29 -46.59
N LYS A 194 55.98 19.55 -45.78
CA LYS A 194 57.31 20.02 -46.20
C LYS A 194 58.06 18.85 -46.85
N LYS A 195 58.79 19.13 -47.94
CA LYS A 195 59.63 18.18 -48.66
C LYS A 195 60.73 17.64 -47.73
N GLY A 196 60.65 16.35 -47.38
CA GLY A 196 61.74 15.58 -46.75
C GLY A 196 61.58 15.24 -45.27
N GLU A 197 60.64 14.35 -44.92
CA GLU A 197 60.70 13.58 -43.67
C GLU A 197 59.99 12.22 -43.87
N LEU A 198 60.49 11.22 -43.13
CA LEU A 198 60.57 9.78 -43.42
C LEU A 198 59.28 9.06 -43.88
N GLU A 199 59.50 8.05 -44.75
CA GLU A 199 58.56 6.97 -45.08
C GLU A 199 58.08 6.25 -43.81
N SER A 200 56.75 6.13 -43.66
CA SER A 200 56.14 5.14 -42.78
C SER A 200 55.80 3.92 -43.66
N PRO A 201 56.48 2.77 -43.48
CA PRO A 201 56.34 1.60 -44.33
C PRO A 201 55.00 0.85 -44.20
N GLU A 202 54.62 0.18 -45.29
CA GLU A 202 53.81 -1.06 -45.37
C GLU A 202 52.34 -1.00 -44.89
N GLY A 203 51.34 -1.44 -45.64
CA GLY A 203 51.30 -2.13 -46.92
C GLY A 203 49.82 -2.34 -47.31
N GLU A 204 49.63 -2.52 -48.61
CA GLU A 204 48.38 -2.85 -49.29
C GLU A 204 47.75 -4.14 -48.75
N GLU A 205 46.42 -4.15 -48.53
CA GLU A 205 45.57 -5.22 -49.03
C GLU A 205 44.08 -4.81 -48.97
N ASP A 206 43.39 -5.15 -50.06
CA ASP A 206 41.97 -5.15 -50.39
C ASP A 206 40.90 -4.56 -49.45
N VAL A 207 40.18 -3.56 -49.99
CA VAL A 207 38.77 -3.32 -49.66
C VAL A 207 37.92 -3.98 -50.74
N LYS A 208 37.34 -5.14 -50.44
CA LYS A 208 36.07 -5.55 -51.05
C LYS A 208 34.94 -5.07 -50.16
N ALA A 209 34.19 -4.10 -50.67
CA ALA A 209 32.96 -3.60 -50.09
C ALA A 209 31.79 -4.55 -50.43
N GLU A 210 31.03 -4.94 -49.41
CA GLU A 210 29.64 -5.41 -49.43
C GLU A 210 29.03 -4.70 -48.20
N VAL A 211 28.30 -3.59 -48.35
CA VAL A 211 26.88 -3.43 -48.75
C VAL A 211 25.95 -4.38 -48.01
N GLU A 212 25.23 -3.84 -47.03
CA GLU A 212 23.83 -4.12 -46.61
C GLU A 212 23.73 -3.63 -45.16
N ASP A 213 23.05 -2.52 -44.92
CA ASP A 213 21.61 -2.43 -44.64
C ASP A 213 21.32 -2.67 -43.15
N GLU A 214 20.31 -1.96 -42.65
CA GLU A 214 19.70 -2.13 -41.32
C GLU A 214 20.54 -1.54 -40.16
N GLU A 215 20.02 -0.77 -39.20
CA GLU A 215 18.66 -0.61 -38.68
C GLU A 215 18.61 0.71 -37.88
N GLU A 216 17.43 1.33 -37.76
CA GLU A 216 17.20 2.48 -36.87
C GLU A 216 17.45 2.06 -35.40
N PRO A 217 18.15 2.85 -34.57
CA PRO A 217 18.37 2.48 -33.19
C PRO A 217 17.06 2.59 -32.39
N VAL A 218 16.54 1.42 -32.02
CA VAL A 218 15.51 1.20 -31.00
C VAL A 218 16.00 1.79 -29.67
N PHE A 219 15.14 2.55 -29.01
CA PHE A 219 15.36 3.11 -27.68
C PHE A 219 15.20 1.99 -26.63
N GLU A 220 16.31 1.51 -26.08
CA GLU A 220 16.30 0.65 -24.89
C GLU A 220 15.94 1.50 -23.65
N PRO A 221 14.91 1.14 -22.87
CA PRO A 221 14.67 1.76 -21.57
C PRO A 221 15.73 1.29 -20.55
N GLU A 222 16.17 2.25 -19.74
CA GLU A 222 17.12 2.12 -18.61
C GLU A 222 16.70 1.02 -17.62
N PRO A 223 17.64 0.23 -17.05
CA PRO A 223 17.31 -0.93 -16.22
C PRO A 223 16.69 -0.54 -14.86
N GLU A 224 15.80 -1.42 -14.41
CA GLU A 224 14.95 -1.43 -13.20
C GLU A 224 15.74 -1.57 -11.88
N GLU A 225 16.81 -0.78 -11.66
CA GLU A 225 17.59 -0.82 -10.40
C GLU A 225 16.77 -0.38 -9.18
N GLU A 226 15.68 0.38 -9.35
CA GLU A 226 14.79 0.77 -8.24
C GLU A 226 13.78 -0.33 -7.87
N GLU A 227 13.54 -1.35 -8.70
CA GLU A 227 12.63 -2.45 -8.32
C GLU A 227 13.36 -3.55 -7.55
N GLU A 228 14.62 -3.87 -7.91
CA GLU A 228 15.44 -4.86 -7.16
C GLU A 228 15.73 -4.41 -5.72
N GLU A 229 15.98 -3.11 -5.47
CA GLU A 229 16.24 -2.59 -4.12
C GLU A 229 14.98 -2.60 -3.24
N VAL A 230 13.78 -2.66 -3.83
CA VAL A 230 12.51 -2.77 -3.10
C VAL A 230 12.17 -4.23 -2.82
N GLU A 231 12.50 -5.13 -3.74
CA GLU A 231 12.29 -6.58 -3.59
C GLU A 231 13.22 -7.17 -2.51
N GLU A 232 14.50 -6.75 -2.44
CA GLU A 232 15.43 -7.18 -1.37
C GLU A 232 14.96 -6.72 0.03
N VAL A 233 14.29 -5.57 0.14
CA VAL A 233 13.79 -5.04 1.42
C VAL A 233 12.50 -5.74 1.86
N GLU A 234 11.65 -6.18 0.92
CA GLU A 234 10.48 -7.00 1.24
C GLU A 234 10.88 -8.42 1.67
N GLU A 235 11.90 -9.04 1.04
CA GLU A 235 12.40 -10.35 1.46
C GLU A 235 13.04 -10.31 2.86
N GLU A 236 13.81 -9.26 3.21
CA GLU A 236 14.35 -9.10 4.57
C GLU A 236 13.25 -8.89 5.64
N GLU A 237 12.15 -8.21 5.32
CA GLU A 237 11.01 -8.06 6.25
C GLU A 237 10.23 -9.38 6.45
N GLU A 238 10.10 -10.23 5.42
CA GLU A 238 9.44 -11.54 5.55
C GLU A 238 10.29 -12.54 6.35
N GLU A 239 11.62 -12.57 6.17
CA GLU A 239 12.50 -13.45 6.98
C GLU A 239 12.51 -13.07 8.47
N GLU A 240 12.48 -11.78 8.82
CA GLU A 240 12.38 -11.34 10.23
C GLU A 240 11.02 -11.71 10.86
N GLU A 241 9.91 -11.68 10.11
CA GLU A 241 8.60 -12.10 10.62
C GLU A 241 8.52 -13.63 10.83
N GLU A 242 9.14 -14.44 9.96
CA GLU A 242 9.19 -15.90 10.15
C GLU A 242 10.05 -16.31 11.35
N GLU A 243 11.19 -15.64 11.60
CA GLU A 243 12.01 -15.91 12.79
C GLU A 243 11.28 -15.55 14.11
N GLU A 244 10.51 -14.44 14.13
CA GLU A 244 9.69 -14.09 15.30
C GLU A 244 8.54 -15.09 15.56
N GLU A 245 7.93 -15.66 14.51
CA GLU A 245 6.90 -16.70 14.65
C GLU A 245 7.48 -18.04 15.15
N GLU A 246 8.67 -18.44 14.68
CA GLU A 246 9.34 -19.66 15.16
C GLU A 246 9.77 -19.54 16.64
N GLU A 247 10.25 -18.38 17.09
CA GLU A 247 10.57 -18.15 18.51
C GLU A 247 9.32 -18.16 19.41
N GLU A 248 8.16 -17.73 18.92
CA GLU A 248 6.89 -17.81 19.67
C GLU A 248 6.31 -19.25 19.73
N GLU A 249 6.65 -20.14 18.79
CA GLU A 249 6.23 -21.55 18.85
C GLU A 249 7.13 -22.44 19.74
N GLU A 250 8.37 -22.01 20.03
CA GLU A 250 9.31 -22.75 20.89
C GLU A 250 9.22 -22.43 22.41
N GLU A 251 8.48 -21.39 22.82
CA GLU A 251 8.20 -21.03 24.25
C GLU A 251 6.88 -21.58 24.83
#